data_AF-A0A3D5TAW1-F1
#
_entry.id   AF-A0A3D5TAW1-F1
#
_cell.length_a   1.000
_cell.length_b   1.000
_cell.length_c   1.000
_cell.angle_alpha   90.00
_cell.angle_beta   90.00
_cell.angle_gamma   90.00
#
_symmetry.space_group_name_H-M   'P 1'
#
loop_
_entity.id
_entity.type
_entity.pdbx_description
1 polymer ?
#
loop_
_entity_poly.entity_id
_entity_poly.type
_entity_poly.pdbx_seq_one_letter_code
_entity_poly.pdbx_strand_id
1 'polypeptide(L)' 'MIESKELKSIIIDFENKVFLLNGEPMDTVRSLHLEADGSEWSLTLCRDEIYEAPFRKSKNM' A
#
# COMPACT_ATOMS: atom_id res chain seq x y z
N MET A 1 -2.65 -13.53 -0.55
CA MET A 1 -1.58 -13.57 -1.57
C MET A 1 -1.17 -12.13 -1.81
N ILE A 2 0.12 -11.80 -1.71
CA ILE A 2 0.58 -10.43 -1.96
C ILE A 2 0.68 -10.28 -3.48
N GLU A 3 -0.17 -9.44 -4.06
CA GLU A 3 -0.07 -9.09 -5.47
C GLU A 3 1.13 -8.16 -5.66
N SER A 4 2.11 -8.58 -6.48
CA SER A 4 3.25 -7.73 -6.81
C SER A 4 2.85 -6.74 -7.89
N LYS A 5 3.10 -5.45 -7.63
CA LYS A 5 2.91 -4.35 -8.59
C LYS A 5 4.27 -3.74 -8.90
N GLU A 6 4.48 -3.36 -10.16
CA GLU A 6 5.70 -2.66 -10.57
C GLU A 6 5.83 -1.32 -9.83
N LEU A 7 7.03 -1.07 -9.29
CA LEU A 7 7.38 0.22 -8.71
C LEU A 7 7.86 1.17 -9.82
N LYS A 8 7.10 2.24 -10.07
CA LYS A 8 7.43 3.26 -11.07
C LYS A 8 7.99 4.52 -10.44
N SER A 9 7.39 4.99 -9.34
CA SER A 9 7.83 6.20 -8.66
C SER A 9 7.39 6.24 -7.19
N ILE A 10 8.21 6.86 -6.34
CA ILE A 10 7.87 7.23 -4.96
C ILE A 10 8.14 8.73 -4.83
N ILE A 11 7.16 9.49 -4.36
CA ILE A 11 7.32 10.91 -4.04
C ILE A 11 6.97 11.10 -2.57
N ILE A 12 7.93 11.60 -1.80
CA ILE A 12 7.77 11.96 -0.39
C ILE A 12 8.25 13.40 -0.24
N ASP A 13 7.31 14.31 -0.06
CA ASP A 13 7.55 15.73 0.17
C ASP A 13 6.86 16.13 1.47
N PHE A 14 7.67 16.34 2.52
CA PHE A 14 7.16 16.71 3.84
C PHE A 14 6.76 18.18 3.94
N GLU A 15 7.36 19.07 3.13
CA GLU A 15 7.06 20.49 3.15
C GLU A 15 5.68 20.75 2.57
N ASN A 16 5.38 20.12 1.44
CA ASN A 16 4.10 20.24 0.74
C ASN A 16 3.08 19.16 1.13
N LYS A 17 3.46 18.22 2.02
CA LYS A 17 2.64 17.08 2.49
C LYS A 17 2.15 16.17 1.35
N VAL A 18 3.02 15.88 0.39
CA VAL A 18 2.72 15.02 -0.76
C VAL A 18 3.39 13.65 -0.57
N PHE A 19 2.57 12.60 -0.56
CA PHE A 19 3.01 11.21 -0.39
C PHE A 19 2.35 10.35 -1.48
N LEU A 20 3.06 10.10 -2.58
CA LEU A 20 2.52 9.43 -3.75
C LEU A 20 3.34 8.20 -4.13
N LEU A 21 2.65 7.08 -4.35
CA LEU A 21 3.20 5.84 -4.88
C LEU A 21 2.63 5.61 -6.27
N ASN A 22 3.48 5.59 -7.29
CA ASN A 22 3.07 5.51 -8.69
C ASN A 22 2.00 6.55 -9.09
N GLY A 23 2.03 7.74 -8.45
CA GLY A 23 1.05 8.81 -8.66
C GLY A 23 -0.20 8.73 -7.78
N GLU A 24 -0.39 7.65 -7.02
CA GLU A 24 -1.54 7.46 -6.14
C GLU A 24 -1.24 7.86 -4.69
N PRO A 25 -2.17 8.49 -3.95
CA PRO A 25 -2.02 8.79 -2.53
C PRO A 25 -1.69 7.55 -1.68
N MET A 26 -0.75 7.70 -0.77
CA MET A 26 -0.34 6.64 0.17
C MET A 26 -1.21 6.55 1.43
N ASP A 27 -2.46 7.01 1.41
CA ASP A 27 -3.30 7.15 2.61
C ASP A 27 -3.52 5.85 3.40
N THR A 28 -3.41 4.70 2.73
CA THR A 28 -3.58 3.36 3.33
C THR A 28 -2.26 2.66 3.66
N VAL A 29 -1.12 3.29 3.40
CA VAL A 29 0.23 2.74 3.64
C VAL A 29 0.65 3.03 5.07
N ARG A 30 0.91 1.99 5.87
CA ARG A 30 1.39 2.13 7.26
C ARG A 30 2.89 2.03 7.41
N SER A 31 3.55 1.27 6.55
CA SER A 31 5.00 1.11 6.57
C SER A 31 5.54 0.99 5.16
N LEU A 32 6.73 1.55 4.98
CA LEU A 32 7.48 1.56 3.74
C LEU A 32 8.88 1.05 4.04
N HIS A 33 9.28 -0.06 3.42
CA HIS A 33 10.65 -0.57 3.48
C HIS A 33 11.26 -0.47 2.09
N LEU A 34 12.31 0.35 1.96
CA LEU A 34 13.02 0.59 0.71
C LEU A 34 14.43 0.02 0.84
N GLU A 35 14.74 -0.95 -0.02
CA GLU A 35 16.07 -1.56 -0.10
C GLU A 35 16.67 -1.28 -1.47
N ALA A 36 17.98 -1.04 -1.49
CA ALA A 36 18.76 -0.91 -2.71
C ALA A 36 20.10 -1.63 -2.52
N ASP A 37 20.48 -2.49 -3.47
CA ASP A 37 21.72 -3.30 -3.40
C ASP A 37 22.83 -2.80 -4.34
N GLY A 38 22.63 -1.62 -4.95
CA GLY A 38 23.55 -1.03 -5.92
C GLY A 38 23.22 -1.36 -7.38
N SER A 39 22.38 -2.35 -7.64
CA SER A 39 21.87 -2.69 -8.98
C SER A 39 20.36 -2.60 -9.09
N GLU A 40 19.65 -2.95 -8.03
CA GLU A 40 18.19 -3.03 -8.02
C GLU A 40 17.61 -2.32 -6.79
N TRP A 41 16.35 -1.92 -6.93
CA TRP A 41 15.57 -1.30 -5.87
C TRP A 41 14.35 -2.17 -5.59
N SER A 42 14.05 -2.41 -4.32
CA SER A 42 12.85 -3.12 -3.90
C SER A 42 12.07 -2.30 -2.86
N LEU A 43 10.73 -2.33 -2.96
CA LEU A 43 9.84 -1.65 -2.03
C LEU A 43 8.81 -2.63 -1.48
N THR A 44 8.76 -2.75 -0.16
CA THR A 44 7.73 -3.51 0.56
C THR A 44 6.79 -2.55 1.29
N LEU A 45 5.48 -2.79 1.16
CA LEU A 45 4.42 -1.96 1.73
C LEU A 45 3.46 -2.80 2.58
N CYS A 46 3.14 -2.33 3.78
CA CYS A 46 2.01 -2.86 4.55
C CYS A 46 0.81 -1.91 4.40
N ARG A 47 -0.35 -2.47 3.99
CA ARG A 47 -1.62 -1.75 3.84
C ARG A 47 -2.66 -2.25 4.85
N ASP A 48 -3.57 -1.38 5.24
CA ASP A 48 -4.77 -1.74 6.00
C ASP A 48 -5.88 -2.23 5.08
N GLU A 49 -5.94 -3.52 4.83
CA GLU A 49 -7.07 -4.13 4.12
C GLU A 49 -7.92 -4.92 5.12
N ILE A 50 -9.08 -4.37 5.49
CA ILE A 50 -10.08 -5.10 6.29
C ILE A 50 -10.98 -5.85 5.32
N TYR A 51 -10.87 -7.16 5.29
CA TYR A 51 -11.75 -8.05 4.53
C TYR A 51 -12.89 -8.50 5.44
N GLU A 52 -14.07 -7.89 5.28
CA GLU A 52 -15.28 -8.32 5.99
C GLU A 52 -15.96 -9.48 5.22
N ALA A 53 -16.43 -10.49 5.96
CA ALA A 53 -17.21 -11.58 5.35
C ALA A 53 -18.54 -11.05 4.79
N PRO A 54 -19.08 -11.63 3.69
CA PRO A 54 -20.37 -11.21 3.16
C PRO A 54 -21.45 -11.35 4.23
N PHE A 55 -22.14 -10.23 4.52
CA PHE A 55 -23.17 -10.14 5.56
C PHE A 55 -24.28 -11.18 5.31
N ARG A 56 -24.27 -12.29 6.06
CA ARG A 56 -25.40 -13.22 6.09
C ARG A 56 -26.46 -12.64 7.01
N LYS A 57 -27.53 -12.05 6.46
CA LYS A 57 -28.77 -11.88 7.23
C LYS A 57 -29.18 -13.27 7.72
N SER A 58 -29.19 -13.51 9.03
CA SER A 58 -29.86 -14.68 9.56
C SER A 58 -31.33 -14.57 9.16
N LYS A 59 -31.86 -15.59 8.49
CA LYS A 59 -33.31 -15.78 8.46
C LYS A 59 -33.69 -16.09 9.90
N ASN A 60 -34.48 -15.21 10.51
CA ASN A 60 -35.14 -15.49 11.79
C ASN A 60 -35.83 -16.85 11.68
N MET A 61 -35.53 -17.74 12.64
CA MET A 61 -36.22 -19.00 12.85
C MET A 61 -36.89 -18.94 14.23
#